data_AF-A0A1V4X357-F1
#
_entry.id   AF-A0A1V4X357-F1
#
_cell.length_a   1.000
_cell.length_b   1.000
_cell.length_c   1.000
_cell.angle_alpha   90.00
_cell.angle_beta   90.00
_cell.angle_gamma   90.00
#
_symmetry.space_group_name_H-M   'P 1'
#
loop_
_entity.id
_entity.type
_entity.pdbx_description
1 polymer ?
#
loop_
_entity_poly.entity_id
_entity_poly.type
_entity_poly.pdbx_seq_one_letter_code
_entity_poly.pdbx_strand_id
1 'polypeptide(L)' 'MRHANYAIVDNTPEALTLGDLGPWDEYMTITNAAEDVVEELSRAGTLKEGQRLLYYDSENDLTELKHKDGKLMGFAFP' A
#
# COMPACT_ATOMS: atom_id res chain seq x y z
N MET A 1 1.10 12.23 -13.34
CA MET A 1 1.22 12.19 -11.86
C MET A 1 2.40 11.28 -11.54
N ARG A 2 3.13 11.54 -10.46
CA ARG A 2 4.18 10.64 -9.98
C ARG A 2 3.50 9.45 -9.31
N HIS A 3 4.10 8.27 -9.35
CA HIS A 3 3.54 7.04 -8.75
C HIS A 3 4.37 6.67 -7.52
N ALA A 4 3.85 5.82 -6.64
CA ALA A 4 4.69 5.22 -5.61
C ALA A 4 5.61 4.16 -6.19
N ASN A 5 6.82 4.05 -5.63
CA ASN A 5 7.74 2.95 -5.90
C ASN A 5 7.83 2.10 -4.64
N TYR A 6 7.36 0.86 -4.72
CA TYR A 6 7.28 -0.04 -3.57
C TYR A 6 7.55 -1.48 -3.99
N ALA A 7 7.96 -2.29 -3.01
CA ALA A 7 8.05 -3.75 -3.15
C ALA A 7 6.99 -4.43 -2.30
N ILE A 8 6.55 -5.62 -2.74
CA ILE A 8 5.85 -6.56 -1.87
C ILE A 8 6.90 -7.22 -0.98
N VAL A 9 6.77 -7.00 0.32
CA VAL A 9 7.66 -7.56 1.37
C VAL A 9 7.16 -8.93 1.80
N ASP A 10 5.85 -9.06 1.98
CA ASP A 10 5.19 -10.32 2.35
C ASP A 10 3.78 -10.38 1.78
N ASN A 11 3.28 -11.58 1.51
CA ASN A 11 1.92 -11.80 0.99
C ASN A 11 1.37 -13.13 1.50
N THR A 12 0.59 -13.04 2.57
CA THR A 12 -0.13 -14.17 3.17
C THR A 12 -1.62 -14.05 2.89
N PRO A 13 -2.43 -15.11 3.12
CA PRO A 13 -3.89 -15.00 3.02
C PRO A 13 -4.50 -13.90 3.90
N GLU A 14 -3.84 -13.54 5.01
CA GLU A 14 -4.30 -12.55 5.98
C GLU A 14 -3.88 -11.12 5.64
N ALA A 15 -2.66 -10.93 5.08
CA ALA A 15 -2.11 -9.61 4.84
C ALA A 15 -1.18 -9.56 3.61
N LEU A 16 -1.27 -8.45 2.89
CA LEU A 16 -0.30 -8.01 1.90
C LEU A 16 0.52 -6.86 2.52
N THR A 17 1.83 -7.03 2.61
CA THR A 17 2.74 -6.04 3.20
C THR A 17 3.64 -5.45 2.12
N LEU A 18 3.67 -4.12 2.05
CA LEU A 18 4.51 -3.36 1.13
C LEU A 18 5.67 -2.67 1.86
N GLY A 19 6.68 -2.27 1.12
CA GLY A 19 7.75 -1.41 1.60
C GLY A 19 8.03 -0.29 0.61
N ASP A 20 8.08 0.95 1.09
CA ASP A 20 8.40 2.15 0.33
C ASP A 20 9.88 2.12 -0.11
N LEU A 21 10.16 2.28 -1.41
CA LEU A 21 11.53 2.16 -1.97
C LEU A 21 12.18 3.51 -2.33
N GLY A 22 11.38 4.55 -2.56
CA GLY A 22 11.87 5.84 -3.05
C GLY A 22 12.57 5.75 -4.41
N PRO A 23 13.48 6.68 -4.76
CA PRO A 23 13.77 7.92 -4.03
C PRO A 23 12.62 8.94 -4.16
N TRP A 24 12.43 9.78 -3.14
CA TRP A 24 11.24 10.63 -2.96
C TRP A 24 11.20 11.87 -3.87
N ASP A 25 12.29 12.17 -4.55
CA ASP A 25 12.42 13.21 -5.57
C ASP A 25 11.94 12.73 -6.95
N GLU A 26 11.85 11.41 -7.17
CA GLU A 26 11.29 10.79 -8.39
C GLU A 26 9.94 10.09 -8.17
N TYR A 27 9.72 9.46 -7.02
CA TYR A 27 8.49 8.72 -6.70
C TYR A 27 7.76 9.32 -5.49
N MET A 28 6.46 9.08 -5.40
CA MET A 28 5.70 9.41 -4.19
C MET A 28 5.92 8.31 -3.15
N THR A 29 5.73 8.63 -1.87
CA THR A 29 5.58 7.61 -0.84
C THR A 29 4.25 6.87 -1.02
N ILE A 30 4.13 5.66 -0.47
CA ILE A 30 2.85 4.93 -0.42
C ILE A 30 1.78 5.79 0.26
N THR A 31 2.11 6.52 1.32
CA THR A 31 1.18 7.44 2.01
C THR A 31 0.57 8.47 1.05
N ASN A 32 1.40 9.08 0.18
CA ASN A 32 0.95 10.11 -0.75
C ASN A 32 0.26 9.57 -2.01
N ALA A 33 0.43 8.27 -2.31
CA ALA A 33 -0.18 7.59 -3.45
C ALA A 33 -1.22 6.53 -3.02
N ALA A 34 -1.71 6.57 -1.79
CA ALA A 34 -2.44 5.46 -1.19
C ALA A 34 -3.69 5.02 -1.99
N GLU A 35 -4.41 5.98 -2.59
CA GLU A 35 -5.56 5.67 -3.44
C GLU A 35 -5.15 4.88 -4.69
N ASP A 36 -4.12 5.35 -5.40
CA ASP A 36 -3.59 4.71 -6.60
C ASP A 36 -3.04 3.30 -6.29
N VAL A 37 -2.32 3.15 -5.17
CA VAL A 37 -1.76 1.87 -4.71
C VAL A 37 -2.86 0.85 -4.44
N VAL A 38 -3.91 1.24 -3.72
CA VAL A 38 -5.05 0.36 -3.41
C VAL A 38 -5.77 -0.04 -4.70
N GLU A 39 -6.05 0.91 -5.59
CA GLU A 39 -6.74 0.63 -6.85
C GLU A 39 -5.90 -0.31 -7.74
N GLU A 40 -4.61 -0.04 -7.90
CA GLU A 40 -3.71 -0.84 -8.71
C GLU A 40 -3.64 -2.29 -8.21
N LEU A 41 -3.40 -2.48 -6.91
CA LEU A 41 -3.26 -3.82 -6.34
C LEU A 41 -4.57 -4.61 -6.37
N SER A 42 -5.70 -3.94 -6.16
CA SER A 42 -7.03 -4.56 -6.27
C SER A 42 -7.33 -4.96 -7.71
N ARG A 43 -7.10 -4.05 -8.68
CA ARG A 43 -7.32 -4.30 -10.11
C ARG A 43 -6.40 -5.39 -10.66
N ALA A 44 -5.16 -5.47 -10.19
CA ALA A 44 -4.23 -6.54 -10.52
C ALA A 44 -4.62 -7.89 -9.88
N GLY A 45 -5.54 -7.88 -8.91
CA GLY A 45 -5.92 -9.06 -8.14
C GLY A 45 -4.85 -9.51 -7.16
N THR A 46 -3.82 -8.70 -6.90
CA THR A 46 -2.79 -8.98 -5.88
C THR A 46 -3.36 -8.78 -4.48
N LEU A 47 -4.14 -7.71 -4.28
CA LEU A 47 -4.88 -7.46 -3.05
C LEU A 47 -6.27 -8.09 -3.14
N LYS A 48 -6.55 -9.03 -2.23
CA LYS A 48 -7.88 -9.68 -2.14
C LYS A 48 -8.82 -8.90 -1.22
N GLU A 49 -10.11 -8.96 -1.51
CA GLU A 49 -11.13 -8.38 -0.61
C GLU A 49 -11.05 -9.06 0.77
N GLY A 50 -11.07 -8.27 1.84
CA GLY A 50 -10.90 -8.75 3.22
C GLY A 50 -9.46 -9.03 3.66
N GLN A 51 -8.48 -9.02 2.74
CA GLN A 51 -7.06 -9.10 3.08
C GLN A 51 -6.59 -7.74 3.63
N ARG A 52 -5.77 -7.72 4.68
CA ARG A 52 -5.18 -6.47 5.18
C ARG A 52 -4.15 -5.93 4.20
N LEU A 53 -4.07 -4.61 4.04
CA LEU A 53 -3.00 -3.96 3.30
C LEU A 53 -2.13 -3.17 4.27
N LEU A 54 -0.91 -3.65 4.49
CA LEU A 54 0.08 -3.05 5.37
C LEU A 54 1.20 -2.45 4.53
N TYR A 55 1.87 -1.43 5.05
CA TYR A 55 3.11 -0.92 4.46
C TYR A 55 4.05 -0.36 5.52
N TYR A 56 5.34 -0.51 5.27
CA TYR A 56 6.37 0.29 5.94
C TYR A 56 6.52 1.60 5.17
N ASP A 57 6.38 2.73 5.86
CA ASP A 57 6.54 4.05 5.26
C ASP A 57 8.02 4.46 5.12
N SER A 58 8.27 5.71 4.71
CA SER A 58 9.63 6.24 4.55
C SER A 58 10.44 6.34 5.84
N GLU A 59 9.79 6.28 7.02
CA GLU A 59 10.43 6.24 8.34
C GLU A 59 10.53 4.80 8.86
N ASN A 60 10.12 3.82 8.06
CA ASN A 60 10.09 2.39 8.36
C ASN A 60 9.09 2.02 9.47
N ASP A 61 8.05 2.83 9.64
CA ASP A 61 6.94 2.56 10.55
C ASP A 61 5.83 1.77 9.82
N LEU A 62 5.29 0.75 10.50
CA LEU A 62 4.24 -0.10 9.95
C LEU A 62 2.86 0.58 10.07
N THR A 63 2.23 0.83 8.93
CA THR A 63 0.91 1.46 8.82
C THR A 63 -0.04 0.57 8.01
N GLU A 64 -1.34 0.67 8.25
CA GLU A 64 -2.38 -0.04 7.50
C GLU A 64 -3.18 0.92 6.60
N LEU A 65 -3.30 0.56 5.33
CA LEU A 65 -4.25 1.15 4.39
C LEU A 65 -5.57 0.39 4.48
N LYS A 66 -6.58 1.02 5.08
CA LYS A 66 -7.94 0.44 5.10
C LYS A 66 -8.53 0.56 3.71
N HIS A 67 -9.05 -0.53 3.18
CA HIS A 67 -9.66 -0.56 1.86
C HIS A 67 -10.96 -1.37 1.87
N LYS A 68 -11.82 -1.08 0.89
CA LYS A 68 -13.05 -1.81 0.63
C LYS A 68 -13.43 -1.66 -0.84
N ASP A 69 -13.81 -2.76 -1.49
CA ASP A 69 -14.21 -2.77 -2.90
C ASP A 69 -13.18 -2.09 -3.82
N GLY A 70 -11.88 -2.32 -3.53
CA GLY A 70 -10.75 -1.75 -4.27
C GLY A 70 -10.53 -0.25 -4.10
N LYS A 71 -11.09 0.36 -3.05
CA LYS A 71 -10.95 1.79 -2.75
C LYS A 71 -10.35 2.02 -1.38
N LEU A 72 -9.54 3.07 -1.26
CA LEU A 72 -9.01 3.53 0.03
C LEU A 72 -10.15 4.09 0.90
N MET A 73 -10.18 3.65 2.15
CA MET A 73 -11.13 4.11 3.17
C MET A 73 -10.44 4.96 4.26
N GLY A 74 -9.12 4.83 4.39
CA GLY A 74 -8.32 5.62 5.33
C GLY A 74 -7.07 4.89 5.80
N PHE A 75 -6.49 5.40 6.88
CA PHE A 75 -5.26 4.90 7.48
C PHE A 75 -5.52 4.43 8.91
N ALA A 76 -4.78 3.43 9.37
CA ALA A 76 -4.76 3.01 10.76
C ALA A 76 -3.37 2.58 11.19
N PHE A 77 -3.11 2.64 12.49
CA PHE A 77 -1.98 1.95 13.10
C PHE A 77 -2.41 0.52 13.45
N PRO A 78 -1.60 -0.50 13.12
CA PRO A 78 -1.95 -1.91 13.28
C PRO A 78 -2.05 -2.37 14.74
#